data_AF-A0A2N3QP92-F1
#
_entry.id   AF-A0A2N3QP92-F1
#
_cell.length_a   1.000
_cell.length_b   1.000
_cell.length_c   1.000
_cell.angle_alpha   90.00
_cell.angle_beta   90.00
_cell.angle_gamma   90.00
#
_symmetry.space_group_name_H-M   'P 1'
#
loop_
_entity.id
_entity.type
_entity.pdbx_description
1 polymer ?
#
loop_
_entity_poly.entity_id
_entity_poly.type
_entity_poly.pdbx_seq_one_letter_code
_entity_poly.pdbx_strand_id
1 'polypeptide(L)'
;MRRSGRHDLQVKEMYRESIMAARCAVCGKGPQTGFTVSHSHIRNKRTFRPNLQPVRTTIDGQNVRLRVCVKCIKAGKVQRVAA
;
A
#
# COMPACT_ATOMS: atom_id res chain seq x y z
N MET A 1 23.21 21.52 -23.90
CA MET A 1 23.52 20.29 -23.14
C MET A 1 22.35 19.95 -22.20
N ARG A 2 21.29 19.30 -22.69
CA ARG A 2 20.15 18.86 -21.88
C ARG A 2 20.27 17.36 -21.64
N ARG A 3 21.08 16.95 -20.66
CA ARG A 3 21.33 15.53 -20.31
C ARG A 3 20.62 15.07 -19.02
N SER A 4 19.58 15.76 -18.55
CA SER A 4 18.91 15.43 -17.27
C SER A 4 17.56 14.72 -17.40
N GLY A 5 17.11 14.34 -18.61
CA GLY A 5 15.74 13.84 -18.82
C GLY A 5 15.51 12.33 -18.72
N ARG A 6 16.55 11.50 -18.51
CA ARG A 6 16.43 10.03 -18.53
C ARG A 6 16.39 9.35 -17.17
N HIS A 7 16.93 9.97 -16.12
CA HIS A 7 16.94 9.36 -14.78
C HIS A 7 15.57 9.39 -14.08
N ASP A 8 14.67 10.31 -14.44
CA ASP A 8 13.35 10.46 -13.79
C ASP A 8 12.32 9.39 -14.22
N LEU A 9 12.48 8.79 -15.40
CA LEU A 9 11.52 7.82 -15.93
C LEU A 9 11.72 6.42 -15.34
N GLN A 10 12.96 6.05 -14.95
CA GLN A 10 13.25 4.77 -14.32
C GLN A 10 12.57 4.61 -12.95
N VAL A 11 12.52 5.67 -12.14
CA VAL A 11 11.93 5.61 -10.78
C VAL A 11 10.41 5.42 -10.83
N LYS A 12 9.74 6.04 -11.82
CA LYS A 12 8.31 5.85 -12.07
C LYS A 12 7.96 4.42 -12.48
N GLU A 13 8.81 3.78 -13.30
CA GLU A 13 8.62 2.41 -13.76
C GLU A 13 8.70 1.41 -12.59
N MET A 14 9.73 1.55 -11.73
CA MET A 14 9.94 0.66 -10.57
C MET A 14 8.84 0.76 -9.52
N TYR A 15 8.29 1.95 -9.26
CA TYR A 15 7.21 2.09 -8.29
C TYR A 15 5.84 1.65 -8.84
N ARG A 16 5.66 1.52 -10.16
CA ARG A 16 4.40 1.09 -10.78
C ARG A 16 4.14 -0.41 -10.61
N GLU A 17 5.18 -1.24 -10.56
CA GLU A 17 5.08 -2.69 -10.37
C GLU A 17 4.65 -3.09 -8.94
N SER A 18 5.03 -2.30 -7.92
CA SER A 18 4.67 -2.56 -6.52
C SER A 18 3.18 -2.32 -6.17
N ILE A 19 2.40 -1.71 -7.08
CA ILE A 19 1.01 -1.24 -6.82
C ILE A 19 -0.02 -2.39 -6.85
N MET A 20 0.32 -3.54 -7.45
CA MET A 20 -0.61 -4.65 -7.67
C MET A 20 -0.76 -5.63 -6.52
N ALA A 21 0.11 -5.59 -5.51
CA ALA A 21 -0.09 -6.42 -4.34
C ALA A 21 -1.20 -5.82 -3.47
N ALA A 22 -2.23 -6.60 -3.11
CA ALA A 22 -3.19 -6.26 -2.07
C ALA A 22 -2.52 -6.25 -0.67
N ARG A 23 -1.37 -5.59 -0.59
CA ARG A 23 -0.48 -5.51 0.57
C ARG A 23 -0.17 -4.06 0.86
N CYS A 24 0.05 -3.77 2.13
CA CYS A 24 0.54 -2.47 2.54
C CYS A 24 2.01 -2.30 2.12
N ALA A 25 2.34 -1.20 1.43
CA ALA A 25 3.72 -0.88 1.05
C ALA A 25 4.66 -0.67 2.25
N VAL A 26 4.12 -0.28 3.42
CA VAL A 26 4.91 0.07 4.61
C VAL A 26 5.13 -1.11 5.56
N CYS A 27 4.12 -1.97 5.73
CA CYS A 27 4.15 -3.04 6.73
C CYS A 27 3.91 -4.44 6.15
N GLY A 28 3.78 -4.56 4.83
CA GLY A 28 3.62 -5.85 4.15
C GLY A 28 2.30 -6.58 4.40
N LYS A 29 1.39 -6.05 5.24
CA LYS A 29 0.12 -6.71 5.59
C LYS A 29 -0.68 -7.03 4.34
N GLY A 30 -0.92 -8.32 4.11
CA GLY A 30 -1.72 -8.84 3.01
C GLY A 30 -3.04 -9.46 3.46
N PRO A 31 -3.83 -9.98 2.52
CA PRO A 31 -5.03 -10.74 2.84
C PRO A 31 -4.67 -12.01 3.61
N GLN A 32 -5.42 -12.29 4.67
CA GLN A 32 -5.32 -13.53 5.44
C GLN A 32 -6.58 -14.36 5.24
N THR A 33 -6.44 -15.68 5.25
CA THR A 33 -7.58 -16.59 5.22
C THR A 33 -7.95 -17.02 6.63
N GLY A 34 -9.22 -17.29 6.86
CA GLY A 34 -9.68 -17.92 8.09
C GLY A 34 -11.16 -18.26 8.01
N PHE A 35 -11.80 -18.38 9.18
CA PHE A 35 -13.19 -18.81 9.26
C PHE A 35 -14.06 -17.78 9.98
N THR A 36 -15.31 -17.66 9.54
CA THR A 36 -16.41 -17.18 10.38
C THR A 36 -16.95 -18.38 11.13
N VAL A 37 -16.90 -18.33 12.46
CA VAL A 37 -17.40 -19.40 13.34
C VAL A 37 -18.74 -18.95 13.90
N SER A 38 -19.79 -19.74 13.69
CA SER A 38 -21.11 -19.49 14.31
C SER A 38 -21.12 -19.95 15.77
N HIS A 39 -22.18 -19.59 16.49
CA HIS A 39 -22.44 -20.11 17.85
C HIS A 39 -22.52 -21.65 17.88
N SER A 40 -22.97 -22.26 16.79
CA SER A 40 -23.01 -23.71 16.58
C SER A 40 -21.70 -24.32 16.04
N HIS A 41 -20.59 -23.59 16.06
CA HIS A 41 -19.28 -24.01 15.54
C HIS A 41 -19.23 -24.36 14.04
N ILE A 42 -20.20 -23.88 13.25
CA ILE A 42 -20.15 -24.00 11.79
C ILE A 42 -19.05 -23.06 11.27
N ARG A 43 -18.08 -23.61 10.54
CA ARG A 43 -16.90 -22.90 10.04
C ARG A 43 -17.06 -22.58 8.56
N ASN A 44 -17.38 -21.33 8.25
CA ASN A 44 -17.44 -20.84 6.87
C ASN A 44 -16.13 -20.13 6.49
N LYS A 45 -15.51 -20.51 5.37
CA LYS A 45 -14.27 -19.88 4.90
C LYS A 45 -14.52 -18.39 4.60
N ARG A 46 -13.63 -17.52 5.07
CA ARG A 46 -13.61 -16.09 4.73
C ARG A 46 -12.19 -15.58 4.52
N THR A 47 -12.09 -14.48 3.78
CA THR A 47 -10.84 -13.77 3.54
C THR A 47 -10.87 -12.42 4.27
N PHE A 48 -9.91 -12.21 5.15
CA PHE A 48 -9.68 -10.95 5.84
C PHE A 48 -8.78 -10.06 4.99
N ARG A 49 -9.36 -9.02 4.38
CA ARG A 49 -8.59 -8.03 3.63
C ARG A 49 -8.19 -6.88 4.55
N PRO A 50 -6.91 -6.46 4.60
CA PRO A 50 -6.53 -5.26 5.33
C PRO A 50 -7.20 -4.03 4.68
N ASN A 51 -7.62 -3.08 5.51
CA ASN A 51 -8.12 -1.79 5.01
C ASN A 51 -6.94 -0.98 4.46
N LEU A 52 -6.71 -1.11 3.15
CA LEU A 52 -5.68 -0.41 2.39
C LEU A 52 -6.29 0.82 1.74
N GLN A 53 -5.68 1.97 1.99
CA GLN A 53 -6.11 3.25 1.45
C GLN A 53 -5.03 3.82 0.53
N PRO A 54 -5.38 4.37 -0.63
CA PRO A 54 -4.43 5.05 -1.50
C PRO A 54 -4.03 6.39 -0.86
N VAL A 55 -2.73 6.63 -0.71
CA VAL A 55 -2.16 7.85 -0.14
C VAL A 55 -1.13 8.43 -1.10
N ARG A 56 -1.14 9.75 -1.27
CA ARG A 56 -0.09 10.49 -1.96
C ARG A 56 1.03 10.79 -0.97
N THR A 57 2.24 10.36 -1.27
CA THR A 57 3.43 10.60 -0.45
C THR A 57 4.56 11.09 -1.34
N THR A 58 5.49 11.85 -0.75
CA THR A 58 6.71 12.28 -1.42
C THR A 58 7.83 11.39 -0.95
N ILE A 59 8.42 10.62 -1.87
CA ILE A 59 9.58 9.76 -1.61
C ILE A 59 10.68 10.25 -2.55
N ASP A 60 11.83 10.61 -1.99
CA ASP A 60 13.01 11.05 -2.74
C ASP A 60 12.72 12.18 -3.75
N GLY A 61 11.89 13.15 -3.33
CA GLY A 61 11.51 14.31 -4.16
C GLY A 61 10.45 14.02 -5.22
N GLN A 62 10.01 12.78 -5.38
CA GLN A 62 8.93 12.41 -6.31
C GLN A 62 7.61 12.14 -5.58
N ASN A 63 6.51 12.63 -6.16
CA ASN A 63 5.17 12.36 -5.66
C ASN A 63 4.66 11.01 -6.15
N VAL A 64 4.54 10.05 -5.25
CA VAL A 64 4.13 8.67 -5.51
C VAL A 64 2.80 8.37 -4.82
N ARG A 65 1.97 7.54 -5.48
CA ARG A 65 0.75 6.98 -4.87
C ARG A 65 1.07 5.59 -4.31
N LEU A 66 0.89 5.41 -3.00
CA LEU A 66 1.08 4.12 -2.33
C LEU A 66 -0.22 3.61 -1.72
N ARG A 67 -0.38 2.28 -1.69
CA ARG A 67 -1.43 1.60 -0.91
C ARG A 67 -0.93 1.34 0.50
N VAL A 68 -1.57 1.98 1.47
CA VAL A 68 -1.11 1.99 2.86
C VAL A 68 -2.22 1.54 3.79
N CYS A 69 -1.88 0.75 4.80
CA CYS A 69 -2.82 0.28 5.80
C CYS A 69 -3.30 1.42 6.72
N VAL A 70 -4.57 1.43 7.13
CA VAL A 70 -5.09 2.47 8.05
C VAL A 70 -4.31 2.52 9.37
N LYS A 71 -3.82 1.39 9.89
CA LYS A 71 -2.96 1.39 11.10
C LYS A 71 -1.64 2.15 10.87
N CYS A 72 -1.09 2.09 9.66
CA CYS A 72 0.16 2.72 9.28
C CYS A 72 -0.03 4.24 9.10
N ILE A 73 -1.17 4.63 8.52
CA ILE A 73 -1.61 6.02 8.41
C ILE A 73 -1.81 6.61 9.81
N LYS A 74 -2.54 5.90 10.69
CA LYS A 74 -2.79 6.35 12.07
C LYS A 74 -1.49 6.49 12.88
N ALA A 75 -0.51 5.63 12.63
CA ALA A 75 0.79 5.65 13.29
C ALA A 75 1.76 6.70 12.71
N GLY A 76 1.36 7.50 11.72
CA GLY A 76 2.24 8.53 11.14
C GLY A 76 3.43 8.00 10.34
N LYS A 77 3.43 6.70 9.97
CA LYS A 77 4.56 6.06 9.24
C LYS A 77 4.66 6.50 7.77
N VAL A 78 3.77 7.37 7.31
CA VAL A 78 3.72 7.87 5.94
C VAL A 78 3.49 9.36 5.98
N GLN A 79 4.42 10.10 5.36
CA GLN A 79 4.26 11.53 5.18
C GLN A 79 3.23 11.78 4.07
N ARG A 80 2.09 12.33 4.47
CA ARG A 80 1.08 12.80 3.51
C ARG A 80 1.58 14.12 2.93
N VAL A 81 1.45 14.25 1.62
CA VAL A 81 1.56 15.57 1.01
C VAL A 81 0.35 16.37 1.52
N ALA A 82 0.59 17.36 2.39
CA ALA A 82 -0.43 18.32 2.76
C ALA A 82 -0.82 19.09 1.48
N ALA A 83 -2.12 19.26 1.28
CA ALA A 83 -2.66 20.03 0.15
C ALA A 83 -2.25 21.50 0.26
#